data_AF-A0A954BI04-F1
#
_entry.id   AF-A0A954BI04-F1
#
_cell.length_a   1.000
_cell.length_b   1.000
_cell.length_c   1.000
_cell.angle_alpha   90.00
_cell.angle_beta   90.00
_cell.angle_gamma   90.00
#
_symmetry.space_group_name_H-M   'P 1'
#
loop_
_entity.id
_entity.type
_entity.pdbx_description
1 polymer ?
#
loop_
_entity_poly.entity_id
_entity_poly.type
_entity_poly.pdbx_seq_one_letter_code
_entity_poly.pdbx_strand_id
1 'polypeptide(L)'
;MKGTVERQELAGDPGQIRGDDGKLYHFMAAQVRNGAVLTAGDRVDFIGLGEDARDIHLDARTVPPPAEVDIGQVKPVYPAQGVPPAYAPKPPARDAGSLWTYFMEGLTKKYAQFTGRARRSEYWGYTLFWWIATIGILILDSILLGLTSAMVGPGEAFWYFYLTIIWQLGTLIPNIAIVVRRLHDLNLSGWMYLLKLGDGIIPWAGSIAILICMLIDGKPEKNVHGTSPKYGQGDDVISVFS
;
A
#
# COMPACT_ATOMS: atom_id res chain seq x y z
N MET A 1 19.69 -4.72 -27.73
CA MET A 1 20.97 -4.78 -28.46
C MET A 1 22.09 -4.62 -27.45
N LYS A 2 23.29 -5.15 -27.73
CA LYS A 2 24.46 -5.02 -26.86
C LYS A 2 25.49 -4.11 -27.53
N GLY A 3 26.28 -3.38 -26.75
CA GLY A 3 27.36 -2.56 -27.29
C GLY A 3 28.32 -2.09 -26.21
N THR A 4 29.31 -1.31 -26.63
CA THR A 4 30.36 -0.78 -25.77
C THR A 4 30.37 0.73 -25.86
N VAL A 5 30.46 1.41 -24.72
CA VAL A 5 30.58 2.88 -24.67
C VAL A 5 31.96 3.28 -25.17
N GLU A 6 32.07 4.06 -26.25
CA GLU A 6 33.38 4.46 -26.79
C GLU A 6 33.90 5.75 -26.16
N ARG A 7 33.00 6.68 -25.81
CA ARG A 7 33.36 7.98 -25.26
C ARG A 7 32.21 8.58 -24.47
N GLN A 8 32.51 8.99 -23.24
CA GLN A 8 31.73 9.95 -22.47
C GLN A 8 32.72 10.83 -21.72
N GLU A 9 32.76 12.12 -22.03
CA GLU A 9 33.82 13.04 -21.56
C GLU A 9 33.49 13.63 -20.19
N LEU A 10 32.21 13.89 -19.89
CA LEU A 10 31.68 14.27 -18.56
C LEU A 10 30.20 13.88 -18.38
N ALA A 11 29.75 13.83 -17.12
CA ALA A 11 28.36 13.56 -16.75
C ALA A 11 27.44 14.70 -17.23
N GLY A 12 26.80 14.51 -18.39
CA GLY A 12 25.89 15.48 -19.00
C GLY A 12 26.07 15.66 -20.51
N ASP A 13 27.24 15.28 -21.04
CA ASP A 13 27.52 15.38 -22.48
C ASP A 13 26.97 14.18 -23.27
N PRO A 14 26.63 14.36 -24.56
CA PRO A 14 26.20 13.28 -25.44
C PRO A 14 27.28 12.21 -25.56
N GLY A 15 26.95 11.00 -25.13
CA GLY A 15 27.83 9.83 -25.21
C GLY A 15 27.58 9.03 -26.49
N GLN A 16 28.55 8.20 -26.85
CA GLN A 16 28.46 7.30 -28.01
C GLN A 16 28.65 5.84 -27.59
N ILE A 17 27.77 4.98 -28.09
CA ILE A 17 27.82 3.53 -27.93
C ILE A 17 28.03 2.89 -29.31
N ARG A 18 29.03 2.04 -29.42
CA ARG A 18 29.19 1.16 -30.58
C ARG A 18 28.44 -0.14 -30.30
N GLY A 19 27.40 -0.41 -31.08
CA GLY A 19 26.68 -1.68 -31.02
C GLY A 19 27.54 -2.84 -31.52
N ASP A 20 27.27 -4.05 -31.01
CA ASP A 20 27.86 -5.31 -31.50
C ASP A 20 27.48 -5.60 -32.97
N ASP A 21 26.51 -4.87 -33.52
CA ASP A 21 26.13 -4.85 -34.94
C ASP A 21 27.05 -3.96 -35.81
N GLY A 22 28.06 -3.32 -35.20
CA GLY A 22 29.02 -2.44 -35.86
C GLY A 22 28.50 -1.02 -36.12
N LYS A 23 27.26 -0.69 -35.73
CA LYS A 23 26.68 0.65 -35.88
C LYS A 23 26.93 1.51 -34.64
N LEU A 24 27.01 2.81 -34.86
CA LEU A 24 27.17 3.81 -33.81
C LEU A 24 25.81 4.36 -33.41
N TYR A 25 25.60 4.46 -32.10
CA TYR A 25 24.39 4.97 -31.50
C TYR A 25 24.72 6.09 -30.52
N HIS A 26 23.94 7.17 -30.56
CA HIS A 26 24.08 8.32 -29.66
C HIS A 26 23.18 8.18 -28.44
N PHE A 27 23.64 8.62 -27.28
CA PHE A 27 22.81 8.65 -26.07
C PHE A 27 23.06 9.91 -25.23
N MET A 28 22.02 10.34 -24.52
CA MET A 28 22.10 11.40 -23.53
C MET A 28 22.08 10.82 -22.11
N ALA A 29 22.73 11.50 -21.14
CA ALA A 29 22.77 11.06 -19.75
C ALA A 29 21.37 10.79 -19.14
N ALA A 30 20.35 11.55 -19.58
CA ALA A 30 18.97 11.37 -19.14
C ALA A 30 18.31 10.04 -19.59
N GLN A 31 18.90 9.34 -20.56
CA GLN A 31 18.38 8.08 -21.10
C GLN A 31 19.00 6.84 -20.45
N VAL A 32 19.96 7.03 -19.54
CA VAL A 32 20.56 5.98 -18.70
C VAL A 32 19.68 5.77 -17.48
N ARG A 33 19.08 4.58 -17.35
CA ARG A 33 18.22 4.27 -16.20
C ARG A 33 19.06 4.18 -14.92
N ASN A 34 18.46 4.60 -13.81
CA ASN A 34 19.07 4.65 -12.47
C ASN A 34 20.20 5.67 -12.28
N GLY A 35 20.43 6.58 -13.24
CA GLY A 35 21.45 7.63 -13.10
C GLY A 35 22.89 7.09 -12.99
N ALA A 36 23.13 5.86 -13.49
CA ALA A 36 24.46 5.28 -13.52
C ALA A 36 25.38 6.10 -14.43
N VAL A 37 26.58 6.42 -13.94
CA VAL A 37 27.60 7.10 -14.74
C VAL A 37 28.30 6.03 -15.59
N LEU A 38 28.17 6.12 -16.91
CA LEU A 38 28.83 5.22 -17.83
C LEU A 38 30.24 5.73 -18.12
N THR A 39 31.21 4.82 -18.18
CA THR A 39 32.60 5.14 -18.52
C THR A 39 32.93 4.54 -19.89
N ALA A 40 33.85 5.16 -20.62
CA ALA A 40 34.35 4.59 -21.87
C ALA A 40 34.94 3.19 -21.62
N GLY A 41 34.46 2.20 -22.37
CA GLY A 41 34.79 0.77 -22.23
C GLY A 41 33.69 -0.07 -21.59
N ASP A 42 32.66 0.54 -20.99
CA ASP A 42 31.58 -0.20 -20.36
C ASP A 42 30.70 -0.91 -21.39
N ARG A 43 30.43 -2.21 -21.15
CA ARG A 43 29.47 -2.99 -21.93
C ARG A 43 28.07 -2.65 -21.45
N VAL A 44 27.19 -2.33 -22.39
CA VAL A 44 25.82 -1.92 -22.11
C VAL A 44 24.82 -2.65 -22.99
N ASP A 45 23.67 -2.97 -22.40
CA ASP A 45 22.48 -3.43 -23.09
C ASP A 45 21.57 -2.22 -23.33
N PHE A 46 21.17 -1.97 -24.58
CA PHE A 46 20.36 -0.81 -24.96
C PHE A 46 19.37 -1.16 -26.07
N ILE A 47 18.36 -0.31 -26.27
CA ILE A 47 17.38 -0.39 -27.35
C ILE A 47 17.75 0.66 -28.40
N GLY A 48 18.24 0.21 -29.56
CA GLY A 48 18.54 1.10 -30.70
C GLY A 48 17.26 1.50 -31.44
N LEU A 49 17.08 2.79 -31.68
CA LEU A 49 15.93 3.38 -32.37
C LEU A 49 16.43 4.39 -33.39
N GLY A 50 16.78 3.91 -34.59
CA GLY A 50 17.49 4.71 -35.59
C GLY A 50 18.96 4.86 -35.24
N GLU A 51 19.44 6.09 -35.09
CA GLU A 51 20.81 6.43 -34.65
C GLU A 51 20.90 6.70 -33.14
N ASP A 52 19.78 6.61 -32.41
CA ASP A 52 19.71 6.87 -30.96
C ASP A 52 19.61 5.58 -30.15
N ALA A 53 20.27 5.54 -28.98
CA ALA A 53 20.14 4.49 -27.99
C ALA A 53 19.26 4.94 -26.81
N ARG A 54 18.32 4.08 -26.39
CA ARG A 54 17.46 4.29 -25.21
C ARG A 54 17.47 3.09 -24.29
N ASP A 55 17.06 3.31 -23.03
CA ASP A 55 16.90 2.26 -22.02
C ASP A 55 18.19 1.48 -21.75
N ILE A 56 19.27 2.22 -21.51
CA ILE A 56 20.64 1.71 -21.39
C ILE A 56 20.87 1.10 -20.01
N HIS A 57 21.36 -0.14 -19.98
CA HIS A 57 21.70 -0.93 -18.79
C HIS A 57 23.18 -1.35 -18.84
N LEU A 58 23.91 -1.30 -17.71
CA LEU A 58 25.27 -1.86 -17.61
C LEU A 58 25.22 -3.40 -17.59
N ASP A 59 25.97 -4.05 -18.50
CA ASP A 59 26.09 -5.50 -18.53
C ASP A 59 27.10 -5.94 -17.45
N ALA A 60 26.61 -6.63 -16.41
CA ALA A 60 27.35 -6.99 -15.20
C ALA A 60 28.47 -8.05 -15.39
N ARG A 61 29.02 -8.18 -16.61
CA ARG A 61 30.00 -9.22 -16.98
C ARG A 61 31.43 -8.72 -17.25
N THR A 62 31.72 -7.42 -17.15
CA THR A 62 33.07 -6.88 -17.48
C THR A 62 33.83 -6.20 -16.34
N VAL A 63 33.43 -6.37 -15.08
CA VAL A 63 34.29 -5.94 -13.96
C VAL A 63 35.50 -6.89 -13.89
N PRO A 64 36.76 -6.42 -14.06
CA PRO A 64 37.93 -7.28 -13.95
C PRO A 64 38.04 -7.83 -12.52
N PRO A 65 38.47 -9.08 -12.32
CA PRO A 65 38.68 -9.62 -10.99
C PRO A 65 39.73 -8.76 -10.26
N PRO A 66 39.46 -8.22 -9.06
CA PRO A 66 40.51 -7.67 -8.23
C PRO A 66 41.53 -8.77 -7.95
N ALA A 67 42.82 -8.42 -8.01
CA ALA A 67 43.93 -9.34 -7.71
C ALA A 67 43.63 -10.16 -6.44
N GLU A 68 43.88 -11.46 -6.56
CA GLU A 68 43.65 -12.48 -5.55
C GLU A 68 44.41 -12.14 -4.26
N VAL A 69 43.74 -11.42 -3.35
CA VAL A 69 44.11 -11.39 -1.94
C VAL A 69 43.48 -12.62 -1.33
N ASP A 70 44.34 -13.56 -0.94
CA ASP A 70 44.00 -14.74 -0.15
C ASP A 70 43.41 -14.32 1.20
N ILE A 71 42.10 -14.13 1.21
CA ILE A 71 41.25 -14.04 2.39
C ILE A 71 40.10 -15.00 2.13
N GLY A 72 40.25 -16.19 2.71
CA GLY A 72 39.41 -17.37 2.46
C GLY A 72 37.94 -17.06 2.19
N GLN A 73 37.44 -17.57 1.07
CA GLN A 73 36.03 -17.67 0.69
C GLN A 73 35.06 -16.66 1.34
N VAL A 74 35.22 -15.35 1.07
CA VAL A 74 34.08 -14.44 1.23
C VAL A 74 33.34 -14.40 -0.10
N LYS A 75 32.31 -15.24 -0.23
CA LYS A 75 31.33 -15.14 -1.33
C LYS A 75 30.78 -13.71 -1.34
N PRO A 76 30.68 -13.04 -2.51
CA PRO A 76 29.97 -11.77 -2.57
C PRO A 76 28.53 -11.98 -2.11
N VAL A 77 28.21 -11.44 -0.93
CA VAL A 77 26.84 -11.32 -0.47
C VAL A 77 26.22 -10.20 -1.31
N TYR A 78 25.65 -10.57 -2.45
CA TYR A 78 24.48 -9.84 -2.92
C TYR A 78 23.50 -9.81 -1.73
N PRO A 79 22.95 -8.65 -1.30
CA PRO A 79 21.78 -8.71 -0.45
C PRO A 79 20.79 -9.54 -1.26
N ALA A 80 20.54 -10.75 -0.78
CA ALA A 80 19.64 -11.65 -1.44
C ALA A 80 18.28 -10.93 -1.44
N GLN A 81 17.93 -10.32 -2.57
CA GLN A 81 16.56 -10.41 -3.03
C GLN A 81 16.39 -11.89 -3.41
N GLY A 82 16.42 -12.74 -2.38
CA GLY A 82 16.10 -14.13 -2.51
C GLY A 82 14.73 -14.15 -3.14
N VAL A 83 14.55 -15.05 -4.11
CA VAL A 83 13.21 -15.54 -4.39
C VAL A 83 12.59 -15.80 -3.02
N PRO A 84 11.56 -15.03 -2.60
CA PRO A 84 11.00 -15.21 -1.27
C PRO A 84 10.66 -16.68 -1.15
N PRO A 85 11.03 -17.36 -0.05
CA PRO A 85 10.77 -18.78 0.08
C PRO A 85 9.31 -19.01 -0.26
N ALA A 86 9.02 -20.06 -1.03
CA ALA A 86 7.66 -20.40 -1.46
C ALA A 86 6.67 -20.44 -0.28
N TYR A 87 7.19 -20.51 0.95
CA TYR A 87 6.50 -20.14 2.17
C TYR A 87 7.48 -19.56 3.21
N ALA A 88 7.47 -18.23 3.44
CA ALA A 88 8.06 -17.64 4.64
C ALA A 88 7.07 -17.82 5.82
N PRO A 89 7.50 -18.33 6.99
CA PRO A 89 6.62 -18.38 8.15
C PRO A 89 6.17 -16.96 8.52
N LYS A 90 4.86 -16.75 8.67
CA LYS A 90 4.29 -15.46 9.08
C LYS A 90 4.90 -15.06 10.44
N PRO A 91 5.33 -13.80 10.63
CA PRO A 91 5.82 -13.34 11.93
C PRO A 91 4.77 -13.56 13.03
N PRO A 92 5.15 -13.64 14.31
CA PRO A 92 4.17 -13.67 15.40
C PRO A 92 3.30 -12.41 15.34
N ALA A 93 2.00 -12.56 15.55
CA ALA A 93 1.08 -11.43 15.56
C ALA A 93 1.27 -10.64 16.87
N ARG A 94 1.39 -9.31 16.76
CA ARG A 94 1.34 -8.40 17.90
C ARG A 94 -0.01 -8.49 18.59
N ASP A 95 0.02 -8.35 19.92
CA ASP A 95 -1.17 -8.46 20.76
C ASP A 95 -2.29 -7.57 20.25
N ALA A 96 -3.48 -8.15 20.26
CA ALA A 96 -4.66 -7.44 19.89
C ALA A 96 -5.14 -6.53 21.01
N GLY A 97 -5.09 -5.21 20.78
CA GLY A 97 -5.83 -4.26 21.61
C GLY A 97 -7.31 -4.63 21.66
N SER A 98 -8.01 -4.17 22.70
CA SER A 98 -9.44 -4.43 22.89
C SER A 98 -10.27 -3.88 21.72
N LEU A 99 -11.34 -4.59 21.34
CA LEU A 99 -12.26 -4.15 20.28
C LEU A 99 -12.88 -2.78 20.60
N TRP A 100 -13.15 -2.51 21.88
CA TRP A 100 -13.63 -1.23 22.36
C TRP A 100 -12.61 -0.11 22.13
N THR A 101 -11.33 -0.40 22.37
CA THR A 101 -10.24 0.55 22.13
C THR A 101 -10.21 0.96 20.66
N TYR A 102 -10.41 0.04 19.72
CA TYR A 102 -10.47 0.40 18.29
C TYR A 102 -11.63 1.29 17.91
N PHE A 103 -12.80 1.08 18.52
CA PHE A 103 -13.92 1.97 18.33
C PHE A 103 -13.60 3.39 18.80
N MET A 104 -13.11 3.53 20.03
CA MET A 104 -12.76 4.84 20.60
C MET A 104 -11.62 5.50 19.83
N GLU A 105 -10.58 4.77 19.45
CA GLU A 105 -9.50 5.29 18.63
C GLU A 105 -9.99 5.75 17.25
N GLY A 106 -10.90 5.00 16.63
CA GLY A 106 -11.51 5.35 15.36
C GLY A 106 -12.27 6.67 15.42
N LEU A 107 -12.97 6.95 16.53
CA LEU A 107 -13.75 8.18 16.70
C LEU A 107 -12.94 9.36 17.22
N THR A 108 -11.81 9.14 17.90
CA THR A 108 -11.05 10.22 18.57
C THR A 108 -9.72 10.51 17.88
N LYS A 109 -8.87 9.49 17.70
CA LYS A 109 -7.49 9.66 17.21
C LYS A 109 -7.37 9.51 15.70
N LYS A 110 -8.14 8.59 15.13
CA LYS A 110 -8.05 8.17 13.71
C LYS A 110 -9.28 8.61 12.90
N TYR A 111 -9.96 9.67 13.36
CA TYR A 111 -11.25 10.11 12.85
C TYR A 111 -11.23 10.40 11.34
N ALA A 112 -10.26 11.19 10.88
CA ALA A 112 -10.06 11.53 9.47
C ALA A 112 -8.72 10.98 8.94
N GLN A 113 -8.24 9.87 9.50
CA GLN A 113 -6.96 9.29 9.11
C GLN A 113 -7.16 8.29 7.95
N PHE A 114 -6.89 8.74 6.72
CA PHE A 114 -6.97 7.92 5.52
C PHE A 114 -5.66 7.20 5.18
N THR A 115 -4.54 7.63 5.79
CA THR A 115 -3.22 7.02 5.57
C THR A 115 -2.96 5.87 6.55
N GLY A 116 -2.04 4.99 6.19
CA GLY A 116 -1.70 3.83 6.99
C GLY A 116 -2.59 2.62 6.70
N ARG A 117 -2.48 1.62 7.58
CA ARG A 117 -3.10 0.30 7.43
C ARG A 117 -3.97 0.00 8.66
N ALA A 118 -5.12 -0.62 8.44
CA ALA A 118 -5.98 -1.13 9.51
C ALA A 118 -6.00 -2.66 9.48
N ARG A 119 -5.84 -3.29 10.64
CA ARG A 119 -5.97 -4.75 10.77
C ARG A 119 -7.43 -5.18 10.84
N ARG A 120 -7.72 -6.47 10.63
CA ARG A 120 -9.07 -7.04 10.71
C ARG A 120 -9.80 -6.72 12.03
N SER A 121 -9.15 -6.95 13.17
CA SER A 121 -9.77 -6.71 14.48
C SER A 121 -10.01 -5.23 14.77
N GLU A 122 -9.25 -4.32 14.15
CA GLU A 122 -9.52 -2.88 14.23
C GLU A 122 -10.79 -2.53 13.44
N TYR A 123 -10.90 -3.03 12.20
CA TYR A 123 -12.10 -2.85 11.37
C TYR A 123 -13.36 -3.43 12.04
N TRP A 124 -13.31 -4.69 12.47
CA TRP A 124 -14.46 -5.37 13.05
C TRP A 124 -14.80 -4.85 14.44
N GLY A 125 -13.81 -4.44 15.24
CA GLY A 125 -14.07 -3.77 16.53
C GLY A 125 -14.80 -2.46 16.36
N TYR A 126 -14.32 -1.58 15.48
CA TYR A 126 -15.01 -0.33 15.16
C TYR A 126 -16.42 -0.58 14.60
N THR A 127 -16.55 -1.48 13.62
CA THR A 127 -17.83 -1.78 12.96
C THR A 127 -18.86 -2.34 13.96
N LEU A 128 -18.46 -3.24 14.85
CA LEU A 128 -19.33 -3.83 15.86
C LEU A 128 -19.91 -2.75 16.79
N PHE A 129 -19.07 -1.93 17.39
CA PHE A 129 -19.53 -0.89 18.32
C PHE A 129 -20.28 0.24 17.62
N TRP A 130 -19.93 0.55 16.36
CA TRP A 130 -20.71 1.46 15.54
C TRP A 130 -22.14 0.94 15.30
N TRP A 131 -22.31 -0.36 15.02
CA TRP A 131 -23.64 -0.97 14.90
C TRP A 131 -24.40 -0.97 16.23
N ILE A 132 -23.75 -1.30 17.34
CA ILE A 132 -24.36 -1.25 18.68
C ILE A 132 -24.86 0.16 19.00
N ALA A 133 -24.02 1.17 18.78
CA ALA A 133 -24.40 2.57 18.98
C ALA A 133 -25.56 2.98 18.07
N THR A 134 -25.53 2.57 16.79
CA THR A 134 -26.60 2.85 15.83
C THR A 134 -27.93 2.22 16.27
N ILE A 135 -27.93 0.97 16.72
CA ILE A 135 -29.13 0.31 17.25
C ILE A 135 -29.65 1.04 18.48
N GLY A 136 -28.77 1.42 19.41
CA GLY A 136 -29.15 2.19 20.60
C GLY A 136 -29.80 3.53 20.24
N ILE A 137 -29.26 4.24 19.25
CA ILE A 137 -29.80 5.52 18.76
C ILE A 137 -31.15 5.33 18.07
N LEU A 138 -31.33 4.27 17.28
CA LEU A 138 -32.62 3.94 16.65
C LEU A 138 -33.71 3.63 17.69
N ILE A 139 -33.35 2.94 18.78
CA ILE A 139 -34.26 2.71 19.90
C ILE A 139 -34.64 4.03 20.56
N LEU A 140 -33.67 4.93 20.79
CA LEU A 140 -33.94 6.26 21.36
C LEU A 140 -34.86 7.11 20.47
N ASP A 141 -34.60 7.15 19.16
CA ASP A 141 -35.47 7.83 18.18
C ASP A 141 -36.89 7.24 18.22
N SER A 142 -37.03 5.91 18.33
CA SER A 142 -38.33 5.22 18.43
C SER A 142 -39.09 5.55 19.72
N ILE A 143 -38.39 5.64 20.85
CA ILE A 143 -38.97 6.03 22.14
C ILE A 143 -39.43 7.49 22.08
N LEU A 144 -38.57 8.39 21.59
CA LEU A 144 -38.87 9.81 21.46
C LEU A 144 -40.12 10.03 20.59
N LEU A 145 -40.19 9.30 19.48
CA LEU A 145 -41.36 9.31 18.62
C LEU A 145 -42.63 8.90 19.36
N GLY A 146 -42.60 7.79 20.09
CA GLY A 146 -43.76 7.30 20.83
C GLY A 146 -44.28 8.34 21.83
N LEU A 147 -43.36 8.99 22.55
CA LEU A 147 -43.67 10.05 23.50
C LEU A 147 -44.27 11.29 22.82
N THR A 148 -43.65 11.78 21.74
CA THR A 148 -44.15 12.96 21.01
C THR A 148 -45.51 12.70 20.38
N SER A 149 -45.71 11.51 19.79
CA SER A 149 -46.99 11.12 19.20
C SER A 149 -48.11 11.02 20.24
N ALA A 150 -47.79 10.60 21.47
CA ALA A 150 -48.74 10.57 22.57
C ALA A 150 -49.14 11.96 23.08
N MET A 151 -48.25 12.96 22.96
CA MET A 151 -48.50 14.33 23.43
C MET A 151 -49.23 15.21 22.41
N VAL A 152 -48.88 15.10 21.13
CA VAL A 152 -49.35 16.03 20.06
C VAL A 152 -50.30 15.35 19.06
N GLY A 153 -50.44 14.03 19.12
CA GLY A 153 -51.32 13.25 18.25
C GLY A 153 -50.56 12.58 17.09
N PRO A 154 -51.07 11.44 16.58
CA PRO A 154 -50.44 10.70 15.50
C PRO A 154 -50.54 11.49 14.18
N GLY A 155 -49.39 11.92 13.67
CA GLY A 155 -49.27 12.68 12.40
C GLY A 155 -48.65 14.07 12.56
N GLU A 156 -48.60 14.61 13.78
CA GLU A 156 -47.95 15.90 14.06
C GLU A 156 -46.48 15.77 14.50
N ALA A 157 -46.00 14.54 14.65
CA ALA A 157 -44.59 14.25 14.90
C ALA A 157 -43.78 14.51 13.62
N PHE A 158 -43.46 15.77 13.34
CA PHE A 158 -42.56 16.10 12.25
C PHE A 158 -41.13 15.72 12.66
N TRP A 159 -40.67 14.61 12.05
CA TRP A 159 -39.28 14.11 11.95
C TRP A 159 -38.81 13.10 13.01
N TYR A 160 -38.52 11.89 12.51
CA TYR A 160 -38.42 10.65 13.28
C TYR A 160 -36.96 10.21 13.55
N PHE A 161 -35.96 10.87 12.96
CA PHE A 161 -34.58 10.35 12.90
C PHE A 161 -33.50 11.41 13.13
N TYR A 162 -33.76 12.45 13.95
CA TYR A 162 -32.76 13.50 14.20
C TYR A 162 -31.45 12.93 14.74
N LEU A 163 -31.53 12.08 15.76
CA LEU A 163 -30.33 11.53 16.41
C LEU A 163 -29.59 10.59 15.46
N THR A 164 -30.33 9.73 14.76
CA THR A 164 -29.76 8.85 13.74
C THR A 164 -29.05 9.65 12.66
N ILE A 165 -29.65 10.70 12.11
CA ILE A 165 -29.03 11.51 11.05
C ILE A 165 -27.75 12.19 11.54
N ILE A 166 -27.78 12.82 12.72
CA ILE A 166 -26.60 13.45 13.30
C ILE A 166 -25.49 12.42 13.52
N TRP A 167 -25.83 11.23 14.03
CA TRP A 167 -24.88 10.14 14.23
C TRP A 167 -24.27 9.64 12.92
N GLN A 168 -25.08 9.43 11.89
CA GLN A 168 -24.60 8.97 10.58
C GLN A 168 -23.70 10.01 9.92
N LEU A 169 -24.05 11.29 10.00
CA LEU A 169 -23.20 12.38 9.49
C LEU A 169 -21.90 12.49 10.30
N GLY A 170 -21.99 12.45 11.62
CA GLY A 170 -20.84 12.53 12.52
C GLY A 170 -19.89 11.33 12.41
N THR A 171 -20.38 10.17 11.98
CA THR A 171 -19.56 8.96 11.77
C THR A 171 -19.24 8.67 10.31
N LEU A 172 -19.69 9.50 9.37
CA LEU A 172 -19.46 9.30 7.94
C LEU A 172 -17.96 9.24 7.60
N ILE A 173 -17.21 10.24 8.08
CA ILE A 173 -15.77 10.37 7.84
C ILE A 173 -15.00 9.17 8.42
N PRO A 174 -15.13 8.82 9.71
CA PRO A 174 -14.39 7.69 10.27
C PRO A 174 -14.77 6.34 9.65
N ASN A 175 -16.02 6.15 9.24
CA ASN A 175 -16.45 4.96 8.49
C ASN A 175 -15.71 4.81 7.15
N ILE A 176 -15.54 5.90 6.41
CA ILE A 176 -14.78 5.87 5.15
C ILE A 176 -13.30 5.68 5.45
N ALA A 177 -12.76 6.40 6.43
CA ALA A 177 -11.35 6.35 6.79
C ALA A 177 -10.87 4.94 7.16
N ILE A 178 -11.63 4.20 7.98
CA ILE A 178 -11.25 2.84 8.37
C ILE A 178 -11.31 1.85 7.21
N VAL A 179 -12.28 2.00 6.29
CA VAL A 179 -12.38 1.17 5.10
C VAL A 179 -11.20 1.43 4.16
N VAL A 180 -10.83 2.69 3.93
CA VAL A 180 -9.67 3.07 3.13
C VAL A 180 -8.38 2.47 3.71
N ARG A 181 -8.14 2.62 5.02
CA ARG A 181 -6.99 2.01 5.70
C ARG A 181 -6.98 0.48 5.61
N ARG A 182 -8.16 -0.15 5.53
CA ARG A 182 -8.27 -1.59 5.36
C ARG A 182 -7.99 -2.05 3.93
N LEU A 183 -8.41 -1.28 2.93
CA LEU A 183 -8.04 -1.51 1.53
C LEU A 183 -6.52 -1.37 1.34
N HIS A 184 -5.91 -0.37 1.99
CA HIS A 184 -4.46 -0.21 2.03
C HIS A 184 -3.73 -1.40 2.65
N ASP A 185 -4.35 -2.10 3.62
CA ASP A 185 -3.78 -3.31 4.23
C ASP A 185 -3.69 -4.49 3.24
N LEU A 186 -4.54 -4.48 2.20
CA LEU A 186 -4.50 -5.43 1.08
C LEU A 186 -3.63 -4.95 -0.10
N ASN A 187 -2.98 -3.78 0.02
CA ASN A 187 -2.27 -3.10 -1.06
C ASN A 187 -3.21 -2.69 -2.22
N LEU A 188 -4.47 -2.38 -1.90
CA LEU A 188 -5.47 -1.86 -2.84
C LEU A 188 -5.62 -0.35 -2.66
N SER A 189 -6.01 0.34 -3.73
CA SER A 189 -6.31 1.77 -3.69
C SER A 189 -7.54 2.07 -2.83
N GLY A 190 -7.48 3.13 -2.00
CA GLY A 190 -8.62 3.64 -1.24
C GLY A 190 -9.82 4.06 -2.10
N TRP A 191 -9.57 4.41 -3.36
CA TRP A 191 -10.60 4.72 -4.36
C TRP A 191 -11.53 3.54 -4.65
N MET A 192 -11.14 2.31 -4.33
CA MET A 192 -12.00 1.13 -4.48
C MET A 192 -13.28 1.25 -3.65
N TYR A 193 -13.29 2.09 -2.60
CA TYR A 193 -14.51 2.39 -1.84
C TYR A 193 -15.64 2.95 -2.73
N LEU A 194 -15.33 3.66 -3.81
CA LEU A 194 -16.33 4.19 -4.75
C LEU A 194 -17.14 3.08 -5.44
N LEU A 195 -16.63 1.84 -5.50
CA LEU A 195 -17.43 0.71 -5.99
C LEU A 195 -18.72 0.54 -5.20
N LYS A 196 -18.72 0.82 -3.89
CA LYS A 196 -19.91 0.81 -3.05
C LYS A 196 -20.95 1.85 -3.49
N LEU A 197 -20.54 2.96 -4.11
CA LEU A 197 -21.43 3.99 -4.63
C LEU A 197 -21.96 3.66 -6.04
N GLY A 198 -21.27 2.78 -6.77
CA GLY A 198 -21.59 2.38 -8.14
C GLY A 198 -22.63 1.27 -8.28
N ASP A 199 -23.33 0.89 -7.21
CA ASP A 199 -24.31 -0.23 -7.15
C ASP A 199 -25.54 -0.07 -8.09
N GLY A 200 -25.57 0.94 -8.98
CA GLY A 200 -26.66 1.20 -9.93
C GLY A 200 -26.74 0.27 -11.14
N ILE A 201 -25.66 -0.45 -11.49
CA ILE A 201 -25.65 -1.39 -12.65
C ILE A 201 -25.85 -2.84 -12.18
N ILE A 202 -25.25 -3.21 -11.04
CA ILE A 202 -25.41 -4.52 -10.41
C ILE A 202 -25.65 -4.26 -8.92
N PRO A 203 -26.88 -4.45 -8.40
CA PRO A 203 -27.18 -4.23 -7.00
C PRO A 203 -26.23 -5.01 -6.10
N TRP A 204 -25.70 -4.34 -5.08
CA TRP A 204 -24.87 -4.90 -4.01
C TRP A 204 -23.50 -5.46 -4.42
N ALA A 205 -23.14 -5.49 -5.70
CA ALA A 205 -21.86 -6.05 -6.14
C ALA A 205 -20.66 -5.30 -5.55
N GLY A 206 -20.71 -3.97 -5.52
CA GLY A 206 -19.66 -3.15 -4.92
C GLY A 206 -19.60 -3.36 -3.40
N SER A 207 -20.75 -3.38 -2.75
CA SER A 207 -20.87 -3.65 -1.32
C SER A 207 -20.31 -5.04 -0.93
N ILE A 208 -20.60 -6.08 -1.71
CA ILE A 208 -20.09 -7.45 -1.50
C ILE A 208 -18.57 -7.51 -1.75
N ALA A 209 -18.06 -6.90 -2.81
CA ALA A 209 -16.62 -6.87 -3.09
C ALA A 209 -15.84 -6.24 -1.93
N ILE A 210 -16.32 -5.10 -1.42
CA ILE A 210 -15.74 -4.44 -0.26
C ILE A 210 -15.83 -5.33 0.99
N LEU A 211 -16.97 -5.97 1.25
CA LEU A 211 -17.12 -6.91 2.37
C LEU A 211 -16.10 -8.05 2.30
N ILE A 212 -15.91 -8.65 1.12
CA ILE A 212 -14.90 -9.70 0.91
C ILE A 212 -13.50 -9.16 1.25
N CYS A 213 -13.15 -7.95 0.79
CA CYS A 213 -11.89 -7.30 1.16
C CYS A 213 -11.76 -7.13 2.69
N MET A 214 -12.83 -6.79 3.40
CA MET A 214 -12.79 -6.65 4.86
C MET A 214 -12.51 -7.98 5.58
N LEU A 215 -12.88 -9.10 4.97
CA LEU A 215 -12.66 -10.46 5.48
C LEU A 215 -11.27 -11.06 5.15
N ILE A 216 -10.57 -10.60 4.11
CA ILE A 216 -9.26 -11.14 3.66
C ILE A 216 -8.12 -10.76 4.62
N ASP A 217 -7.04 -11.54 4.72
CA ASP A 217 -5.98 -11.27 5.71
C ASP A 217 -5.04 -10.20 5.17
N GLY A 218 -4.58 -9.30 6.04
CA GLY A 218 -3.57 -8.32 5.67
C GLY A 218 -2.27 -8.98 5.24
N LYS A 219 -1.55 -8.34 4.32
CA LYS A 219 -0.23 -8.83 3.91
C LYS A 219 0.78 -8.66 5.08
N PRO A 220 1.60 -9.67 5.40
CA PRO A 220 2.57 -9.54 6.49
C PRO A 220 3.69 -8.56 6.16
N GLU A 221 4.01 -8.44 4.87
CA GLU A 221 5.05 -7.57 4.33
C GLU A 221 4.72 -6.08 4.47
N LYS A 222 5.77 -5.27 4.53
CA LYS A 222 5.68 -3.82 4.41
C LYS A 222 5.20 -3.48 3.00
N ASN A 223 4.22 -2.59 2.90
CA ASN A 223 3.74 -2.07 1.63
C ASN A 223 3.90 -0.54 1.55
N VAL A 224 3.48 0.06 0.44
CA VAL A 224 3.57 1.53 0.22
C VAL A 224 2.79 2.35 1.26
N HIS A 225 1.85 1.72 1.98
CA HIS A 225 1.04 2.35 3.02
C HIS A 225 1.59 2.11 4.44
N GLY A 226 2.72 1.40 4.58
CA GLY A 226 3.42 1.22 5.85
C GLY A 226 3.61 -0.23 6.29
N THR A 227 4.10 -0.40 7.52
CA THR A 227 4.34 -1.70 8.16
C THR A 227 3.02 -2.37 8.57
N SER A 228 3.03 -3.70 8.67
CA SER A 228 1.81 -4.43 9.02
C SER A 228 1.39 -4.10 10.47
N PRO A 229 0.13 -3.68 10.71
CA PRO A 229 -0.38 -3.44 12.06
C PRO A 229 -0.52 -4.75 12.87
N LYS A 230 -0.46 -5.91 12.21
CA LYS A 230 -0.52 -7.24 12.85
C LYS A 230 0.88 -7.78 13.15
N TYR A 231 1.85 -7.59 12.26
CA TYR A 231 3.15 -8.25 12.36
C TYR A 231 4.31 -7.32 12.77
N GLY A 232 4.08 -6.01 12.79
CA GLY A 232 5.14 -5.04 13.11
C GLY A 232 6.22 -4.96 12.03
N GLN A 233 7.31 -4.27 12.35
CA GLN A 233 8.53 -4.34 11.57
C GLN A 233 9.20 -5.68 11.92
N GLY A 234 9.38 -6.57 10.96
CA GLY A 234 9.86 -7.95 11.17
C GLY A 234 11.32 -8.05 11.65
N ASP A 235 11.88 -6.97 12.19
CA ASP A 235 13.31 -6.81 12.46
C ASP A 235 13.64 -7.06 13.95
N ASP A 236 12.66 -7.06 14.86
CA ASP A 236 12.91 -7.16 16.32
C ASP A 236 13.18 -8.60 16.80
N VAL A 237 13.04 -9.63 15.95
CA VAL A 237 13.23 -11.03 16.37
C VAL A 237 14.64 -11.55 16.13
N ILE A 238 15.45 -10.85 15.33
CA ILE A 238 16.83 -11.25 15.03
C ILE A 238 17.84 -10.52 15.94
N SER A 239 17.50 -9.35 16.50
CA SER A 239 18.41 -8.57 17.34
C SER A 239 18.41 -8.92 18.83
N VAL A 240 17.57 -9.86 19.29
CA VAL A 240 17.53 -10.28 20.72
C VAL A 240 18.46 -11.50 20.98
N PHE A 241 19.08 -12.05 19.93
CA PHE A 241 20.01 -13.18 20.03
C PHE A 241 21.42 -12.84 19.52
N SER A 242 21.83 -11.58 19.53
CA SER A 242 23.22 -11.16 19.27
C SER A 242 23.85 -10.45 20.46
#